data_AF-A0A4P8L2F7-F1
#
_entry.id   AF-A0A4P8L2F7-F1
#
_cell.length_a   1.000
_cell.length_b   1.000
_cell.length_c   1.000
_cell.angle_alpha   90.00
_cell.angle_beta   90.00
_cell.angle_gamma   90.00
#
_symmetry.space_group_name_H-M   'P 1'
#
loop_
_entity.id
_entity.type
_entity.pdbx_description
1 polymer ?
#
loop_
_entity_poly.entity_id
_entity_poly.type
_entity_poly.pdbx_seq_one_letter_code
_entity_poly.pdbx_strand_id
1 'polypeptide(L)'
;MKPSKDAPSSEIRLRKHLNADALVRAVRREFEKIPDPRKGRPQISFADAAMSAFAMFSLKDPSLPAFEKRWSARDHNLHALYHIEKVASDSTMREILDEVSPYVFRPAFREIFSRLQRAKALAQMTLLDGRYILALDGTGCFSSENVFSDACLRKTSRTGKTTYSLQITGR
;
A
#
# COMPACT_ATOMS: atom_id res chain seq x y z
N MET A 1 43.41 2.01 27.09
CA MET A 1 42.90 2.73 25.90
C MET A 1 41.45 3.09 26.17
N LYS A 2 41.15 4.37 26.46
CA LYS A 2 39.77 4.82 26.71
C LYS A 2 39.07 5.01 25.36
N PRO A 3 37.82 4.56 25.17
CA PRO A 3 37.11 4.77 23.91
C PRO A 3 36.88 6.28 23.69
N SER A 4 37.15 6.71 22.46
CA SER A 4 36.92 8.07 21.96
C SER A 4 35.45 8.47 22.12
N LYS A 5 35.22 9.74 22.52
CA LYS A 5 33.92 10.31 22.92
C LYS A 5 33.14 10.97 21.77
N ASP A 6 33.60 10.81 20.52
CA ASP A 6 33.13 11.62 19.38
C ASP A 6 32.57 10.78 18.23
N ALA A 7 31.78 9.76 18.51
CA ALA A 7 30.85 9.22 17.52
C ALA A 7 29.53 9.99 17.67
N PRO A 8 29.06 10.76 16.66
CA PRO A 8 27.73 11.33 16.72
C PRO A 8 26.74 10.18 16.80
N SER A 9 26.10 10.01 17.95
CA SER A 9 24.88 9.22 18.06
C SER A 9 23.89 9.85 17.10
N SER A 10 23.63 9.19 15.97
CA SER A 10 22.64 9.63 15.01
C SER A 10 21.25 9.48 15.61
N GLU A 11 20.86 10.42 16.47
CA GLU A 11 19.50 10.49 16.99
C GLU A 11 18.54 10.61 15.81
N ILE A 12 17.78 9.54 15.57
CA ILE A 12 16.75 9.51 14.55
C ILE A 12 15.66 10.49 15.00
N ARG A 13 15.61 11.67 14.38
CA ARG A 13 14.55 12.66 14.65
C ARG A 13 13.21 12.18 14.08
N LEU A 14 12.42 11.50 14.91
CA LEU A 14 11.10 11.01 14.54
C LEU A 14 10.11 12.17 14.33
N ARG A 15 9.46 12.21 13.16
CA ARG A 15 8.40 13.18 12.88
C ARG A 15 7.12 12.74 13.59
N LYS A 16 6.56 13.58 14.47
CA LYS A 16 5.35 13.29 15.28
C LYS A 16 4.19 12.64 14.50
N HIS A 17 3.91 13.11 13.28
CA HIS A 17 2.77 12.66 12.47
C HIS A 17 3.15 11.85 11.22
N LEU A 18 4.46 11.70 10.97
CA LEU A 18 5.03 10.99 9.81
C LEU A 18 6.11 10.02 10.28
N ASN A 19 5.71 9.12 11.17
CA ASN A 19 6.45 7.94 11.56
C ASN A 19 5.52 6.72 11.41
N ALA A 20 6.08 5.51 11.36
CA ALA A 20 5.32 4.28 11.11
C ALA A 20 4.13 4.14 12.07
N ASP A 21 4.37 4.26 13.38
CA ASP A 21 3.32 4.14 14.39
C ASP A 21 2.19 5.17 14.21
N ALA A 22 2.53 6.44 13.98
CA ALA A 22 1.55 7.49 13.75
C ALA A 22 0.70 7.28 12.49
N LEU A 23 1.29 6.68 11.45
CA LEU A 23 0.62 6.34 10.19
C LEU A 23 -0.28 5.11 10.35
N VAL A 24 0.21 4.03 10.96
CA VAL A 24 -0.59 2.82 11.22
C VAL A 24 -1.79 3.16 12.13
N ARG A 25 -1.59 3.92 13.20
CA ARG A 25 -2.72 4.38 14.04
C ARG A 25 -3.73 5.23 13.26
N ALA A 26 -3.30 5.95 12.23
CA ALA A 26 -4.21 6.69 11.36
C ALA A 26 -5.06 5.76 10.50
N VAL A 27 -4.44 4.72 9.93
CA VAL A 27 -5.16 3.67 9.19
C VAL A 27 -6.19 2.99 10.08
N ARG A 28 -5.79 2.53 11.29
CA ARG A 28 -6.71 1.90 12.24
C ARG A 28 -7.92 2.78 12.55
N ARG A 29 -7.70 4.06 12.85
CA ARG A 29 -8.80 5.01 13.13
C ARG A 29 -9.75 5.20 11.97
N GLU A 30 -9.27 5.12 10.72
CA GLU A 30 -10.18 5.15 9.57
C GLU A 30 -10.94 3.83 9.42
N PHE A 31 -10.33 2.69 9.74
CA PHE A 31 -11.02 1.38 9.73
C PHE A 31 -12.06 1.24 10.84
N GLU A 32 -11.83 1.83 12.01
CA GLU A 32 -12.81 1.89 13.12
C GLU A 32 -14.09 2.65 12.74
N LYS A 33 -14.04 3.53 11.73
CA LYS A 33 -15.21 4.29 11.24
C LYS A 33 -16.02 3.52 10.19
N ILE A 34 -15.49 2.42 9.66
CA ILE A 34 -16.19 1.64 8.64
C ILE A 34 -17.29 0.83 9.34
N PRO A 35 -18.57 0.97 8.92
CA PRO A 35 -19.65 0.18 9.48
C PRO A 35 -19.42 -1.31 9.22
N ASP A 36 -19.58 -2.13 10.25
CA ASP A 36 -19.51 -3.58 10.12
C ASP A 36 -20.83 -4.10 9.49
N PRO A 37 -20.79 -4.72 8.29
CA PRO A 37 -21.99 -5.21 7.63
C PRO A 37 -22.59 -6.46 8.30
N ARG A 38 -21.84 -7.11 9.20
CA ARG A 38 -22.26 -8.37 9.82
C ARG A 38 -23.37 -8.15 10.83
N LYS A 39 -24.28 -9.13 10.92
CA LYS A 39 -25.36 -9.14 11.92
C LYS A 39 -24.87 -9.76 13.24
N GLY A 40 -25.40 -9.26 14.35
CA GLY A 40 -25.10 -9.78 15.69
C GLY A 40 -23.84 -9.16 16.30
N ARG A 41 -23.31 -9.79 17.36
CA ARG A 41 -22.11 -9.33 18.06
C ARG A 41 -20.90 -10.11 17.55
N PRO A 42 -20.05 -9.53 16.69
CA PRO A 42 -18.95 -10.27 16.09
C PRO A 42 -17.87 -10.58 17.15
N GLN A 43 -17.22 -11.74 16.99
CA GLN A 43 -16.13 -12.19 17.86
C GLN A 43 -14.81 -11.44 17.65
N ILE A 44 -14.70 -10.70 16.55
CA ILE A 44 -13.56 -9.88 16.15
C ILE A 44 -14.11 -8.59 15.56
N SER A 45 -13.50 -7.46 15.90
CA SER A 45 -13.93 -6.18 15.34
C SER A 45 -13.63 -6.11 13.84
N PHE A 46 -14.43 -5.34 13.10
CA PHE A 46 -14.13 -5.08 11.69
C PHE A 46 -12.73 -4.45 11.52
N ALA A 47 -12.38 -3.51 12.40
CA ALA A 47 -11.08 -2.85 12.38
C ALA A 47 -9.92 -3.84 12.57
N ASP A 48 -10.02 -4.81 13.47
CA ASP A 48 -8.98 -5.83 13.66
C ASP A 48 -8.84 -6.75 12.44
N ALA A 49 -9.95 -7.15 11.82
CA ALA A 49 -9.92 -7.94 10.59
C ALA A 49 -9.24 -7.16 9.45
N ALA A 50 -9.62 -5.90 9.25
CA ALA A 50 -9.01 -5.02 8.27
C ALA A 50 -7.53 -4.73 8.57
N MET A 51 -7.16 -4.53 9.84
CA MET A 51 -5.77 -4.33 10.26
C MET A 51 -4.93 -5.61 10.12
N SER A 52 -5.52 -6.80 10.30
CA SER A 52 -4.85 -8.08 10.02
C SER A 52 -4.50 -8.21 8.54
N ALA A 53 -5.44 -7.89 7.64
CA ALA A 53 -5.17 -7.87 6.21
C ALA A 53 -4.13 -6.81 5.83
N PHE A 54 -4.21 -5.61 6.40
CA PHE A 54 -3.20 -4.57 6.23
C PHE A 54 -1.81 -5.04 6.68
N ALA A 55 -1.71 -5.72 7.83
CA ALA A 55 -0.45 -6.26 8.35
C ALA A 55 0.14 -7.31 7.40
N MET A 56 -0.67 -8.23 6.87
CA MET A 56 -0.23 -9.20 5.87
C MET A 56 0.42 -8.51 4.65
N PHE A 57 -0.27 -7.53 4.06
CA PHE A 57 0.26 -6.80 2.90
C PHE A 57 1.53 -6.00 3.24
N SER A 58 1.54 -5.33 4.39
CA SER A 58 2.68 -4.55 4.88
C SER A 58 3.93 -5.41 5.13
N LEU A 59 3.74 -6.60 5.72
CA LEU A 59 4.79 -7.59 5.97
C LEU A 59 5.19 -8.38 4.72
N LYS A 60 4.49 -8.17 3.59
CA LYS A 60 4.72 -8.85 2.31
C LYS A 60 4.62 -10.36 2.43
N ASP A 61 3.71 -10.85 3.25
CA ASP A 61 3.40 -12.28 3.27
C ASP A 61 2.77 -12.68 1.91
N PRO A 62 3.19 -13.80 1.29
CA PRO A 62 2.80 -14.17 -0.07
C PRO A 62 1.34 -14.60 -0.19
N SER A 63 0.65 -14.88 0.93
CA SER A 63 -0.77 -15.23 0.97
C SER A 63 -1.32 -15.15 2.40
N LEU A 64 -2.66 -15.11 2.51
CA LEU A 64 -3.39 -15.13 3.80
C LEU A 64 -3.06 -16.39 4.64
N PRO A 65 -3.06 -17.63 4.09
CA PRO A 65 -2.61 -18.81 4.86
C PRO A 65 -1.16 -18.71 5.34
N ALA A 66 -0.29 -18.09 4.57
CA ALA A 66 1.12 -17.96 4.93
C ALA A 66 1.33 -16.96 6.07
N PHE A 67 0.52 -15.91 6.11
CA PHE A 67 0.44 -14.99 7.25
C PHE A 67 -0.03 -15.69 8.52
N GLU A 68 -1.14 -16.43 8.44
CA GLU A 68 -1.70 -17.17 9.58
C GLU A 68 -0.72 -18.20 10.16
N LYS A 69 0.07 -18.89 9.34
CA LYS A 69 1.10 -19.82 9.84
C LYS A 69 2.23 -19.14 10.63
N ARG A 70 2.51 -17.86 10.37
CA ARG A 70 3.66 -17.12 10.93
C ARG A 70 3.28 -16.17 12.06
N TRP A 71 1.99 -15.86 12.22
CA TRP A 71 1.56 -14.78 13.09
C TRP A 71 1.81 -15.03 14.58
N SER A 72 1.83 -16.28 15.04
CA SER A 72 2.06 -16.65 16.44
C SER A 72 3.50 -16.30 16.87
N ALA A 73 4.46 -16.46 15.97
CA ALA A 73 5.83 -16.02 16.16
C ALA A 73 5.98 -14.48 16.11
N ARG A 74 4.95 -13.76 15.65
CA ARG A 74 4.92 -12.29 15.49
C ARG A 74 3.86 -11.63 16.37
N ASP A 75 3.25 -12.37 17.29
CA ASP A 75 2.05 -11.97 18.03
C ASP A 75 2.24 -10.59 18.71
N HIS A 76 3.31 -10.47 19.50
CA HIS A 76 3.67 -9.21 20.14
C HIS A 76 3.80 -8.05 19.16
N ASN A 77 4.40 -8.26 17.99
CA ASN A 77 4.59 -7.22 16.98
C ASN A 77 3.28 -6.84 16.29
N LEU A 78 2.37 -7.79 16.08
CA LEU A 78 1.05 -7.52 15.50
C LEU A 78 0.20 -6.67 16.45
N HIS A 79 0.25 -6.96 17.74
CA HIS A 79 -0.38 -6.11 18.76
C HIS A 79 0.28 -4.72 18.86
N ALA A 80 1.61 -4.67 18.99
CA ALA A 80 2.32 -3.43 19.27
C ALA A 80 2.45 -2.47 18.06
N LEU A 81 2.75 -3.00 16.87
CA LEU A 81 3.01 -2.17 15.68
C LEU A 81 1.75 -1.92 14.86
N TYR A 82 0.85 -2.91 14.78
CA TYR A 82 -0.35 -2.84 13.95
C TYR A 82 -1.62 -2.54 14.76
N HIS A 83 -1.53 -2.46 16.09
CA HIS A 83 -2.66 -2.11 16.97
C HIS A 83 -3.86 -3.06 16.79
N ILE A 84 -3.57 -4.33 16.50
CA ILE A 84 -4.58 -5.37 16.36
C ILE A 84 -4.87 -5.91 17.75
N GLU A 85 -6.13 -5.99 18.18
CA GLU A 85 -6.48 -6.58 19.48
C GLU A 85 -6.71 -8.09 19.38
N LYS A 86 -7.34 -8.53 18.29
CA LYS A 86 -7.53 -9.94 17.97
C LYS A 86 -7.19 -10.17 16.51
N VAL A 87 -6.16 -10.95 16.25
CA VAL A 87 -5.74 -11.17 14.86
C VAL A 87 -6.73 -12.12 14.16
N ALA A 88 -7.11 -11.80 12.91
CA ALA A 88 -8.06 -12.58 12.11
C ALA A 88 -7.37 -13.71 11.30
N SER A 89 -7.95 -14.91 11.26
CA SER A 89 -7.50 -15.99 10.37
C SER A 89 -7.74 -15.66 8.90
N ASP A 90 -7.16 -16.45 7.98
CA ASP A 90 -7.45 -16.35 6.53
C ASP A 90 -8.96 -16.42 6.25
N SER A 91 -9.65 -17.43 6.78
CA SER A 91 -11.09 -17.61 6.60
C SER A 91 -11.89 -16.42 7.12
N THR A 92 -11.57 -15.96 8.34
CA THR A 92 -12.25 -14.80 8.95
C THR A 92 -12.01 -13.52 8.16
N MET A 93 -10.80 -13.30 7.63
CA MET A 93 -10.52 -12.13 6.79
C MET A 93 -11.35 -12.17 5.51
N ARG A 94 -11.43 -13.30 4.82
CA ARG A 94 -12.23 -13.45 3.59
C ARG A 94 -13.72 -13.23 3.86
N GLU A 95 -14.27 -13.90 4.86
CA GLU A 95 -15.68 -13.79 5.24
C GLU A 95 -16.11 -12.34 5.56
N ILE A 96 -15.21 -11.53 6.13
CA ILE A 96 -15.51 -10.15 6.50
C ILE A 96 -15.23 -9.17 5.34
N LEU A 97 -14.08 -9.32 4.69
CA LEU A 97 -13.55 -8.31 3.78
C LEU A 97 -14.00 -8.51 2.33
N ASP A 98 -14.32 -9.73 1.90
CA ASP A 98 -14.81 -9.98 0.54
C ASP A 98 -16.24 -9.43 0.33
N GLU A 99 -16.99 -9.24 1.42
CA GLU A 99 -18.37 -8.72 1.43
C GLU A 99 -18.47 -7.19 1.39
N VAL A 100 -17.34 -6.46 1.54
CA VAL A 100 -17.34 -4.99 1.54
C VAL A 100 -16.76 -4.41 0.26
N SER A 101 -17.35 -3.29 -0.18
CA SER A 101 -16.80 -2.56 -1.33
C SER A 101 -15.40 -2.02 -1.02
N PRO A 102 -14.39 -2.21 -1.89
CA PRO A 102 -13.04 -1.66 -1.68
C PRO A 102 -13.02 -0.13 -1.47
N TYR A 103 -14.04 0.58 -1.97
CA TYR A 103 -14.16 2.03 -1.79
C TYR A 103 -14.29 2.47 -0.32
N VAL A 104 -14.74 1.59 0.59
CA VAL A 104 -14.83 1.91 2.02
C VAL A 104 -13.45 2.16 2.65
N PHE A 105 -12.37 1.65 2.06
CA PHE A 105 -10.99 1.86 2.53
C PHE A 105 -10.33 3.13 1.98
N ARG A 106 -10.97 3.81 1.01
CA ARG A 106 -10.43 5.04 0.40
C ARG A 106 -10.12 6.16 1.42
N PRO A 107 -10.90 6.37 2.50
CA PRO A 107 -10.57 7.36 3.52
C PRO A 107 -9.20 7.12 4.17
N ALA A 108 -8.82 5.88 4.46
CA ALA A 108 -7.52 5.54 5.02
C ALA A 108 -6.36 5.98 4.11
N PHE A 109 -6.47 5.70 2.81
CA PHE A 109 -5.47 6.16 1.83
C PHE A 109 -5.38 7.70 1.78
N ARG A 110 -6.53 8.37 1.75
CA ARG A 110 -6.60 9.85 1.71
C ARG A 110 -6.00 10.48 2.96
N GLU A 111 -6.20 9.89 4.14
CA GLU A 111 -5.64 10.39 5.38
C GLU A 111 -4.11 10.34 5.37
N ILE A 112 -3.52 9.22 4.92
CA ILE A 112 -2.06 9.09 4.78
C ILE A 112 -1.53 10.12 3.76
N PHE A 113 -2.17 10.21 2.60
CA PHE A 113 -1.78 11.15 1.55
C PHE A 113 -1.86 12.60 2.04
N SER A 114 -2.92 12.96 2.76
CA SER A 114 -3.11 14.31 3.32
C SER A 114 -2.02 14.67 4.34
N ARG A 115 -1.60 13.72 5.18
CA ARG A 115 -0.46 13.92 6.09
C ARG A 115 0.83 14.20 5.33
N LEU A 116 1.11 13.41 4.28
CA LEU A 116 2.30 13.60 3.45
C LEU A 116 2.30 14.98 2.76
N GLN A 117 1.14 15.42 2.26
CA GLN A 117 0.96 16.76 1.67
C GLN A 117 1.22 17.88 2.68
N ARG A 118 0.51 17.89 3.82
CA ARG A 118 0.64 18.94 4.85
C ARG A 118 2.07 19.06 5.38
N ALA A 119 2.75 17.93 5.46
CA ALA A 119 4.12 17.86 5.95
C ALA A 119 5.18 18.13 4.87
N LYS A 120 4.77 18.54 3.66
CA LYS A 120 5.61 18.79 2.48
C LYS A 120 6.54 17.61 2.14
N ALA A 121 6.13 16.38 2.46
CA ALA A 121 6.89 15.19 2.13
C ALA A 121 6.78 14.88 0.63
N LEU A 122 5.60 15.06 0.03
CA LEU A 122 5.42 14.85 -1.41
C LEU A 122 6.22 15.87 -2.23
N ALA A 123 6.30 17.13 -1.80
CA ALA A 123 7.10 18.14 -2.50
C ALA A 123 8.60 17.76 -2.63
N GLN A 124 9.12 16.91 -1.75
CA GLN A 124 10.49 16.40 -1.83
C GLN A 124 10.65 15.28 -2.87
N MET A 125 9.55 14.74 -3.38
CA MET A 125 9.49 13.66 -4.38
C MET A 125 9.21 14.18 -5.80
N THR A 126 9.15 15.50 -6.00
CA THR A 126 8.95 16.07 -7.34
C THR A 126 10.26 16.14 -8.12
N LEU A 127 10.22 15.82 -9.40
CA LEU A 127 11.31 15.95 -10.39
C LEU A 127 10.82 16.72 -11.61
N LEU A 128 11.71 17.06 -12.56
CA LEU A 128 11.37 17.66 -13.86
C LEU A 128 10.37 18.85 -13.75
N ASP A 129 10.82 19.96 -13.16
CA ASP A 129 10.00 21.18 -12.96
C ASP A 129 8.77 20.98 -12.06
N GLY A 130 8.96 20.30 -10.93
CA GLY A 130 7.92 20.17 -9.90
C GLY A 130 6.84 19.12 -10.21
N ARG A 131 7.11 18.18 -11.12
CA ARG A 131 6.20 17.09 -11.49
C ARG A 131 6.48 15.82 -10.68
N TYR A 132 5.45 15.02 -10.44
CA TYR A 132 5.62 13.66 -9.89
C TYR A 132 5.92 12.69 -11.02
N ILE A 133 6.93 11.84 -10.84
CA ILE A 133 7.19 10.73 -11.77
C ILE A 133 6.27 9.57 -11.40
N LEU A 134 5.44 9.15 -12.35
CA LEU A 134 4.60 7.96 -12.23
C LEU A 134 5.19 6.88 -13.14
N ALA A 135 5.71 5.82 -12.54
CA ALA A 135 6.10 4.63 -13.27
C ALA A 135 4.84 3.82 -13.58
N LEU A 136 4.40 3.85 -14.84
CA LEU A 136 3.32 3.02 -15.34
C LEU A 136 3.92 1.90 -16.19
N ASP A 137 3.54 0.66 -15.89
CA ASP A 137 3.84 -0.47 -16.75
C ASP A 137 2.70 -0.65 -17.76
N GLY A 138 3.02 -0.55 -19.04
CA GLY A 138 2.07 -0.68 -20.14
C GLY A 138 2.18 -2.07 -20.74
N THR A 139 1.08 -2.83 -20.74
CA THR A 139 1.06 -4.13 -21.41
C THR A 139 0.77 -3.93 -22.90
N GLY A 140 1.63 -4.49 -23.76
CA GLY A 140 1.38 -4.52 -25.20
C GLY A 140 0.24 -5.49 -25.52
N CYS A 141 -0.85 -4.98 -26.08
CA CYS A 141 -2.02 -5.79 -26.42
C CYS A 141 -2.15 -6.06 -27.92
N PHE A 142 -1.52 -5.23 -28.76
CA PHE A 142 -1.55 -5.36 -30.21
C PHE A 142 -0.27 -4.86 -30.85
N SER A 143 0.14 -5.48 -31.96
CA SER A 143 1.28 -5.05 -32.79
C SER A 143 1.02 -5.42 -34.26
N SER A 144 1.15 -4.45 -35.17
CA SER A 144 1.00 -4.66 -36.61
C SER A 144 1.86 -3.70 -37.41
N GLU A 145 2.18 -4.06 -38.65
CA GLU A 145 2.87 -3.18 -39.61
C GLU A 145 1.89 -2.45 -40.52
N ASN A 146 0.67 -3.00 -40.66
CA ASN A 146 -0.30 -2.57 -41.66
C ASN A 146 -1.54 -1.93 -41.05
N VAL A 147 -1.89 -2.31 -39.81
CA VAL A 147 -3.08 -1.82 -39.11
C VAL A 147 -2.64 -0.85 -38.02
N PHE A 148 -3.17 0.38 -38.07
CA PHE A 148 -2.83 1.43 -37.12
C PHE A 148 -4.04 2.31 -36.78
N SER A 149 -3.90 3.05 -35.68
CA SER A 149 -4.79 4.15 -35.27
C SER A 149 -3.95 5.25 -34.65
N ASP A 150 -4.54 6.43 -34.42
CA ASP A 150 -3.85 7.56 -33.80
C ASP A 150 -3.40 7.27 -32.35
N ALA A 151 -3.97 6.24 -31.71
CA ALA A 151 -3.58 5.82 -30.37
C ALA A 151 -2.36 4.88 -30.33
N CYS A 152 -1.84 4.45 -31.49
CA CYS A 152 -0.74 3.49 -31.55
C CYS A 152 0.63 4.17 -31.32
N LEU A 153 1.48 3.50 -30.57
CA LEU A 153 2.91 3.79 -30.53
C LEU A 153 3.56 3.34 -31.84
N ARG A 154 4.35 4.22 -32.46
CA ARG A 154 5.05 3.94 -33.71
C ARG A 154 6.53 3.73 -33.46
N LYS A 155 7.06 2.59 -33.92
CA LYS A 155 8.49 2.28 -33.88
C LYS A 155 9.00 2.00 -35.29
N THR A 156 9.98 2.77 -35.74
CA THR A 156 10.70 2.51 -37.00
C THR A 156 12.03 1.84 -36.69
N SER A 157 12.26 0.66 -37.25
CA SER A 157 13.52 -0.07 -37.10
C SER A 157 14.63 0.59 -37.92
N ARG A 158 15.88 0.21 -37.62
CA ARG A 158 17.05 0.61 -38.43
C ARG A 158 16.95 0.17 -39.90
N THR A 159 16.15 -0.85 -40.20
CA THR A 159 15.88 -1.34 -41.56
C THR A 159 14.77 -0.58 -42.27
N GLY A 160 14.22 0.49 -41.67
CA GLY A 160 13.14 1.31 -42.23
C GLY A 160 11.74 0.76 -42.02
N LYS A 161 11.61 -0.41 -41.40
CA LYS A 161 10.34 -1.08 -41.16
C LYS A 161 9.60 -0.42 -40.00
N THR A 162 8.34 -0.03 -40.22
CA THR A 162 7.52 0.61 -39.19
C THR A 162 6.53 -0.37 -38.60
N THR A 163 6.49 -0.42 -37.28
CA THR A 163 5.53 -1.23 -36.50
C THR A 163 4.72 -0.31 -35.60
N TYR A 164 3.43 -0.55 -35.56
CA TYR A 164 2.44 0.13 -34.73
C TYR A 164 2.01 -0.81 -33.60
N SER A 165 2.14 -0.38 -32.36
CA SER A 165 1.72 -1.15 -31.20
C SER A 165 0.72 -0.38 -30.34
N LEU A 166 -0.21 -1.10 -29.74
CA LEU A 166 -1.11 -0.56 -28.73
C LEU A 166 -0.66 -1.06 -27.37
N GLN A 167 -0.48 -0.14 -26.43
CA GLN A 167 -0.24 -0.45 -25.03
C GLN A 167 -1.45 -0.04 -24.20
N ILE A 168 -1.82 -0.90 -23.27
CA ILE A 168 -2.87 -0.62 -22.29
C ILE A 168 -2.21 -0.55 -20.92
N THR A 169 -2.45 0.55 -20.22
CA THR A 169 -2.14 0.71 -18.79
C THR A 169 -3.39 0.37 -17.98
N GLY A 170 -3.26 -0.34 -16.86
CA GLY A 170 -4.40 -0.71 -16.00
C GLY A 170 -5.25 0.52 -15.62
N ARG A 171 -6.58 0.34 -15.63
CA ARG A 171 -7.56 1.36 -15.22
C ARG A 171 -7.71 1.44 -13.71
#